data_AF-A0A6A2VUK6-F1
#
_entry.id   AF-A0A6A2VUK6-F1
#
_cell.length_a   1.000
_cell.length_b   1.000
_cell.length_c   1.000
_cell.angle_alpha   90.00
_cell.angle_beta   90.00
_cell.angle_gamma   90.00
#
_symmetry.space_group_name_H-M   'P 1'
#
loop_
_entity.id
_entity.type
_entity.pdbx_description
1 polymer ?
#
loop_
_entity_poly.entity_id
_entity_poly.type
_entity_poly.pdbx_seq_one_letter_code
_entity_poly.pdbx_strand_id
1 'polypeptide(L)'
;MSARRRLSVISQPKGARKPAERLHHQRWAPEHQPPAAGTLSPPPPPLVITPVIACNPDTDMSTLWLIAREYPHLRKWLIANPKADAALLEYVSQAGGPGVREAFDILFGQPRDDRA
;
A
#
# COMPACT_ATOMS: atom_id res chain seq x y z
N MET A 1 -54.28 -21.89 40.97
CA MET A 1 -53.71 -21.06 42.04
C MET A 1 -52.63 -21.86 42.77
N SER A 2 -51.45 -21.25 42.93
CA SER A 2 -50.34 -21.55 43.85
C SER A 2 -50.16 -22.93 44.48
N ALA A 3 -48.92 -23.41 44.30
CA ALA A 3 -47.97 -23.75 45.37
C ALA A 3 -47.68 -25.24 45.67
N ARG A 4 -46.40 -25.57 45.37
CA ARG A 4 -45.37 -26.17 46.24
C ARG A 4 -45.71 -27.48 46.98
N ARG A 5 -44.87 -28.51 46.75
CA ARG A 5 -43.96 -29.16 47.74
C ARG A 5 -43.36 -30.44 47.13
N ARG A 6 -42.03 -30.65 47.19
CA ARG A 6 -41.25 -31.46 48.17
C ARG A 6 -41.62 -32.96 48.09
N LEU A 7 -40.73 -33.94 47.93
CA LEU A 7 -39.50 -34.29 48.67
C LEU A 7 -38.76 -35.44 47.95
N SER A 8 -37.43 -35.52 48.19
CA SER A 8 -36.56 -36.69 48.50
C SER A 8 -36.76 -38.03 47.77
N VAL A 9 -35.73 -38.82 47.43
CA VAL A 9 -34.65 -39.33 48.28
C VAL A 9 -33.66 -40.10 47.37
N ILE A 10 -32.38 -39.73 47.35
CA ILE A 10 -31.23 -40.49 47.91
C ILE A 10 -30.90 -41.82 47.20
N SER A 11 -29.72 -41.87 46.58
CA SER A 11 -28.71 -42.86 46.98
C SER A 11 -27.29 -42.41 46.58
N GLN A 12 -26.52 -42.01 47.60
CA GLN A 12 -25.04 -42.01 47.65
C GLN A 12 -24.59 -43.45 47.98
N PRO A 13 -23.33 -43.93 47.75
CA PRO A 13 -22.17 -43.27 48.36
C PRO A 13 -20.75 -43.52 47.79
N LYS A 14 -19.83 -42.73 48.39
CA LYS A 14 -18.47 -43.06 48.86
C LYS A 14 -17.34 -43.28 47.84
N GLY A 15 -16.50 -42.24 47.78
CA GLY A 15 -15.09 -42.34 47.41
C GLY A 15 -14.32 -41.12 47.88
N ALA A 16 -14.04 -41.04 49.18
CA ALA A 16 -13.24 -39.97 49.76
C ALA A 16 -11.76 -40.09 49.34
N ARG A 17 -11.21 -39.09 48.62
CA ARG A 17 -9.78 -38.74 48.68
C ARG A 17 -9.60 -37.22 48.58
N LYS A 18 -8.68 -36.73 49.41
CA LYS A 18 -8.43 -35.34 49.80
C LYS A 18 -7.97 -34.46 48.62
N PRO A 19 -8.20 -33.13 48.66
CA PRO A 19 -7.72 -32.23 47.62
C PRO A 19 -6.20 -32.12 47.73
N ALA A 20 -5.49 -32.53 46.68
CA ALA A 20 -4.08 -32.26 46.57
C ALA A 20 -3.87 -30.77 46.33
N GLU A 21 -3.11 -30.18 47.24
CA GLU A 21 -2.45 -28.89 47.17
C GLU A 21 -2.00 -28.53 45.74
N ARG A 22 -2.42 -27.36 45.23
CA ARG A 22 -1.80 -26.06 45.50
C ARG A 22 -0.40 -25.97 44.87
N LEU A 23 -0.35 -25.75 43.56
CA LEU A 23 0.74 -25.00 42.94
C LEU A 23 0.20 -23.66 42.45
N HIS A 24 0.49 -22.68 43.29
CA HIS A 24 0.41 -21.24 43.10
C HIS A 24 0.81 -20.81 41.69
N HIS A 25 -0.17 -20.45 40.85
CA HIS A 25 0.04 -19.41 39.84
C HIS A 25 -0.94 -18.29 40.13
N GLN A 26 -0.46 -17.49 41.08
CA GLN A 26 -0.82 -16.14 41.41
C GLN A 26 -1.82 -15.50 40.44
N ARG A 27 -3.01 -15.30 40.98
CA ARG A 27 -3.97 -14.29 40.58
C ARG A 27 -3.25 -12.93 40.51
N TRP A 28 -3.00 -12.42 39.31
CA TRP A 28 -2.63 -11.02 39.09
C TRP A 28 -3.53 -10.39 38.03
N ALA A 29 -4.49 -9.62 38.49
CA ALA A 29 -5.05 -8.45 37.83
C ALA A 29 -5.44 -7.52 38.98
N PRO A 30 -5.10 -6.21 38.95
CA PRO A 30 -5.37 -5.36 37.79
C PRO A 30 -4.29 -4.31 37.48
N GLU A 31 -4.58 -3.49 36.47
CA GLU A 31 -4.10 -2.11 36.31
C GLU A 31 -2.79 -1.90 35.55
N HIS A 32 -2.81 -2.22 34.26
CA HIS A 32 -2.35 -1.32 33.20
C HIS A 32 -2.98 -1.81 31.91
N GLN A 33 -4.07 -1.19 31.48
CA GLN A 33 -4.49 -1.29 30.10
C GLN A 33 -3.53 -0.39 29.32
N PRO A 34 -2.55 -0.91 28.55
CA PRO A 34 -1.72 -0.05 27.73
C PRO A 34 -2.66 0.70 26.77
N PRO A 35 -2.39 1.99 26.45
CA PRO A 35 -3.14 2.67 25.42
C PRO A 35 -3.10 1.77 24.18
N ALA A 36 -4.27 1.53 23.58
CA ALA A 36 -4.43 0.66 22.43
C ALA A 36 -3.24 0.89 21.49
N ALA A 37 -2.39 -0.12 21.35
CA ALA A 37 -1.16 -0.03 20.58
C ALA A 37 -1.54 0.53 19.21
N GLY A 38 -1.19 1.80 18.98
CA GLY A 38 -1.34 2.43 17.68
C GLY A 38 -0.64 1.51 16.71
N THR A 39 -1.38 1.02 15.73
CA THR A 39 -0.90 0.14 14.68
C THR A 39 0.40 0.72 14.10
N LEU A 40 1.54 0.17 14.50
CA LEU A 40 2.85 0.45 13.92
C LEU A 40 2.89 -0.26 12.55
N SER A 41 2.07 0.20 11.61
CA SER A 41 2.20 -0.23 10.23
C SER A 41 3.57 0.25 9.74
N PRO A 42 4.35 -0.59 9.05
CA PRO A 42 5.58 -0.15 8.41
C PRO A 42 5.27 1.03 7.48
N PRO A 43 6.22 1.97 7.29
CA PRO A 43 6.04 3.04 6.34
C PRO A 43 5.71 2.45 4.96
N PRO A 44 4.86 3.12 4.16
CA PRO A 44 4.56 2.67 2.82
C PRO A 44 5.87 2.52 2.02
N PRO A 45 5.94 1.52 1.12
CA PRO A 45 7.14 1.27 0.34
C PRO A 45 7.54 2.52 -0.46
N PRO A 46 8.84 2.72 -0.73
CA PRO A 46 9.29 3.81 -1.58
C PRO A 46 8.56 3.81 -2.92
N LEU A 47 8.15 4.98 -3.38
CA LEU A 47 7.49 5.12 -4.68
C LEU A 47 8.48 4.74 -5.79
N VAL A 48 8.10 3.75 -6.60
CA VAL A 48 8.86 3.37 -7.78
C VAL A 48 8.39 4.23 -8.94
N ILE A 49 9.30 5.00 -9.54
CA ILE A 49 9.02 5.76 -10.75
C ILE A 49 8.87 4.77 -11.93
N THR A 50 7.72 4.81 -12.59
CA THR A 50 7.37 3.87 -13.67
C THR A 50 6.91 4.62 -14.93
N PRO A 51 6.90 3.95 -16.10
CA PRO A 51 6.29 4.50 -17.32
C PRO A 51 4.84 4.96 -17.12
N VAL A 52 4.06 4.24 -16.33
CA VAL A 52 2.65 4.57 -16.06
C VAL A 52 2.55 5.93 -15.37
N ILE A 53 3.41 6.22 -14.39
CA ILE A 53 3.48 7.53 -13.75
C ILE A 53 3.93 8.60 -14.76
N ALA A 54 4.92 8.29 -15.59
CA ALA A 54 5.44 9.25 -16.57
C ALA A 54 4.40 9.68 -17.61
N CYS A 55 3.46 8.82 -18.01
CA CYS A 55 2.38 9.16 -18.96
C CYS A 55 1.07 9.63 -18.30
N ASN A 56 0.94 9.56 -16.97
CA ASN A 56 -0.34 9.80 -16.30
C ASN A 56 -0.70 11.31 -16.34
N PRO A 57 -1.92 11.68 -16.82
CA PRO A 57 -2.39 13.08 -16.83
C PRO A 57 -2.45 13.73 -15.45
N ASP A 58 -2.63 12.95 -14.39
CA ASP A 58 -2.77 13.48 -13.02
C ASP A 58 -1.42 13.74 -12.34
N THR A 59 -0.32 13.20 -12.88
CA THR A 59 1.02 13.41 -12.31
C THR A 59 1.38 14.89 -12.29
N ASP A 60 1.91 15.36 -11.18
CA ASP A 60 2.26 16.77 -11.02
C ASP A 60 3.51 17.15 -11.84
N MET A 61 3.61 18.42 -12.22
CA MET A 61 4.69 18.90 -13.08
C MET A 61 6.07 18.73 -12.44
N SER A 62 6.19 18.85 -11.11
CA SER A 62 7.45 18.68 -10.39
C SER A 62 7.96 17.23 -10.51
N THR A 63 7.06 16.26 -10.41
CA THR A 63 7.36 14.84 -10.63
C THR A 63 7.75 14.59 -12.09
N LEU A 64 7.10 15.22 -13.06
CA LEU A 64 7.52 15.09 -14.47
C LEU A 64 8.94 15.61 -14.72
N TRP A 65 9.30 16.75 -14.12
CA TRP A 65 10.67 17.28 -14.18
C TRP A 65 11.68 16.39 -13.45
N LEU A 66 11.30 15.78 -12.32
CA LEU A 66 12.12 14.77 -11.64
C LEU A 66 12.40 13.59 -12.57
N ILE A 67 11.38 13.08 -13.26
CA ILE A 67 11.51 11.98 -14.24
C ILE A 67 12.47 12.40 -15.36
N ALA A 68 12.28 13.59 -15.92
CA ALA A 68 13.09 14.09 -17.02
C ALA A 68 14.57 14.19 -16.64
N ARG A 69 14.89 14.62 -15.42
CA ARG A 69 16.27 14.83 -15.00
C ARG A 69 16.94 13.53 -14.55
N GLU A 70 16.26 12.75 -13.72
CA GLU A 70 16.87 11.66 -12.97
C GLU A 70 16.65 10.28 -13.62
N TYR A 71 15.70 10.15 -14.56
CA TYR A 71 15.32 8.86 -15.16
C TYR A 71 15.37 8.89 -16.71
N PRO A 72 16.57 8.91 -17.33
CA PRO A 72 16.71 9.03 -18.79
C PRO A 72 15.96 7.97 -19.60
N HIS A 73 15.87 6.73 -19.09
CA HIS A 73 15.16 5.61 -19.72
C HIS A 73 13.63 5.79 -19.73
N LEU A 74 13.09 6.73 -18.95
CA LEU A 74 11.67 7.03 -18.89
C LEU A 74 11.26 8.27 -19.69
N ARG A 75 12.21 9.08 -20.17
CA ARG A 75 11.92 10.34 -20.88
C ARG A 75 11.00 10.16 -22.09
N LYS A 76 11.13 9.05 -22.83
CA LYS A 76 10.26 8.79 -23.98
C LYS A 76 8.77 8.71 -23.62
N TRP A 77 8.46 8.34 -22.38
CA TRP A 77 7.09 8.24 -21.88
C TRP A 77 6.50 9.61 -21.53
N LEU A 78 7.33 10.60 -21.19
CA LEU A 78 6.90 11.98 -20.93
C LEU A 78 6.30 12.64 -22.17
N ILE A 79 6.74 12.24 -23.37
CA ILE A 79 6.22 12.73 -24.65
C ILE A 79 4.73 12.44 -24.80
N ALA A 80 4.27 11.30 -24.27
CA ALA A 80 2.86 10.91 -24.31
C ALA A 80 2.04 11.48 -23.14
N ASN A 81 2.66 12.23 -22.21
CA ASN A 81 1.93 12.81 -21.08
C ASN A 81 1.19 14.08 -21.52
N PRO A 82 -0.15 14.12 -21.45
CA PRO A 82 -0.92 15.28 -21.91
C PRO A 82 -0.74 16.52 -21.03
N LYS A 83 -0.16 16.39 -19.84
CA LYS A 83 0.16 17.50 -18.94
C LYS A 83 1.58 18.04 -19.14
N ALA A 84 2.43 17.34 -19.91
CA ALA A 84 3.77 17.83 -20.23
C ALA A 84 3.66 19.12 -21.06
N ASP A 85 4.30 20.19 -20.58
CA ASP A 85 4.31 21.47 -21.27
C ASP A 85 5.46 21.54 -22.30
N ALA A 86 5.43 22.59 -23.12
CA ALA A 86 6.43 22.77 -24.17
C ALA A 86 7.86 22.86 -23.60
N ALA A 87 8.05 23.49 -22.45
CA ALA A 87 9.37 23.64 -21.83
C ALA A 87 9.96 22.29 -21.39
N LEU A 88 9.13 21.42 -20.80
CA LEU A 88 9.51 20.07 -20.44
C LEU A 88 9.84 19.23 -21.68
N LEU A 89 9.00 19.29 -22.72
CA LEU A 89 9.21 18.53 -23.95
C LEU A 89 10.45 19.02 -24.72
N GLU A 90 10.70 20.32 -24.75
CA GLU A 90 11.93 20.91 -25.29
C GLU A 90 13.15 20.38 -24.56
N TYR A 91 13.16 20.45 -23.22
CA TYR A 91 14.24 19.86 -22.42
C TYR A 91 14.44 18.38 -22.75
N VAL A 92 13.38 17.59 -22.81
CA VAL A 92 13.46 16.16 -23.14
C VAL A 92 14.04 15.92 -24.54
N SER A 93 13.66 16.73 -25.52
CA SER A 93 14.20 16.64 -26.89
C SER A 93 15.70 16.92 -26.95
N GLN A 94 16.19 17.89 -26.16
CA GLN A 94 17.59 18.28 -26.10
C GLN A 94 18.42 17.28 -25.28
N ALA A 95 17.90 16.88 -24.12
CA ALA A 95 18.55 15.94 -23.21
C ALA A 95 18.57 14.50 -23.77
N GLY A 96 17.64 14.18 -24.68
CA GLY A 96 17.53 12.88 -25.32
C GLY A 96 17.24 11.75 -24.34
N GLY A 97 17.48 10.51 -24.78
CA GLY A 97 17.26 9.29 -23.99
C GLY A 97 16.87 8.11 -24.89
N PRO A 98 16.92 6.88 -24.37
CA PRO A 98 16.50 5.71 -25.14
C PRO A 98 15.08 5.86 -25.70
N GLY A 99 14.93 5.85 -27.03
CA GLY A 99 13.64 5.94 -27.72
C GLY A 99 12.97 7.32 -27.73
N VAL A 100 13.62 8.39 -27.25
CA VAL A 100 13.03 9.75 -27.23
C VAL A 100 12.75 10.26 -28.64
N ARG A 101 13.73 10.17 -29.54
CA ARG A 101 13.56 10.60 -30.94
C ARG A 101 12.44 9.85 -31.63
N GLU A 102 12.45 8.53 -31.54
CA GLU A 102 11.41 7.66 -32.12
C GLU A 102 10.02 8.02 -31.58
N ALA A 103 9.89 8.27 -30.28
CA ALA A 103 8.61 8.67 -29.69
C ALA A 103 8.12 10.03 -30.20
N PHE A 104 9.01 11.01 -30.39
CA PHE A 104 8.65 12.28 -31.04
C PHE A 104 8.23 12.06 -32.50
N ASP A 105 8.95 11.25 -33.26
CA ASP A 105 8.63 10.92 -34.65
C ASP A 105 7.26 10.20 -34.75
N ILE A 106 6.94 9.30 -33.82
CA ILE A 106 5.64 8.60 -33.78
C ILE A 106 4.49 9.55 -33.45
N LEU A 107 4.66 10.41 -32.43
CA LEU A 107 3.55 11.21 -31.90
C LEU A 107 3.35 12.53 -32.64
N PHE A 108 4.42 13.10 -33.20
CA PHE A 108 4.40 14.41 -33.86
C PHE A 108 4.98 14.40 -35.28
N GLY A 109 5.61 13.30 -35.71
CA GLY A 109 6.14 13.19 -37.05
C GLY A 109 5.03 13.31 -38.09
N GLN A 110 5.38 13.88 -39.23
CA GLN A 110 4.47 13.93 -40.37
C GLN A 110 4.43 12.56 -41.06
N PRO A 111 3.30 12.16 -41.67
CA PRO A 111 3.28 11.03 -42.58
C PRO A 111 4.36 11.26 -43.65
N ARG A 112 5.25 10.29 -43.85
CA ARG A 112 6.20 10.37 -44.97
C ARG A 112 5.37 10.28 -46.24
N ASP A 113 5.37 11.35 -47.03
CA ASP A 113 4.76 11.33 -48.35
C ASP A 113 5.74 10.60 -49.27
N ASP A 114 5.60 9.27 -49.35
CA ASP A 114 6.48 8.37 -50.10
C ASP A 114 6.26 8.46 -51.63
N ARG A 115 5.74 9.59 -52.12
CA ARG A 115 5.47 9.87 -53.53
C ARG A 115 6.54 10.82 -54.09
N ALA A 116 7.70 10.28 -54.42
CA ALA A 116 8.71 10.93 -55.26
C ALA A 116 9.27 9.92 -56.26
#